data_AF-A0A951Q1I0-F1
#
_entry.id   AF-A0A951Q1I0-F1
#
_cell.length_a   1.000
_cell.length_b   1.000
_cell.length_c   1.000
_cell.angle_alpha   90.00
_cell.angle_beta   90.00
_cell.angle_gamma   90.00
#
_symmetry.space_group_name_H-M   'P 1'
#
loop_
_entity.id
_entity.type
_entity.pdbx_description
1 polymer ?
#
loop_
_entity_poly.entity_id
_entity_poly.type
_entity_poly.pdbx_seq_one_letter_code
_entity_poly.pdbx_strand_id
1 'polypeptide(L)'
;MMLNLLDKIGDWNPQLLRELKGRLKSRNILLAIAISLLGQFLIFMVCQIELPTRNTVFQGYSNKYCTGEMLYNLPKCIKDEFGNVVVNWQLWSLDLFTHLSIIGTFTLLVAGTYLLISDLASEERRETLNFIRLSPQSHQSIFSGKILGVPILLYVVVLLAVPLHLWSALNAKISLQLILSFYAAVVAASILYYSGALLFGLVSSWLGGFQAWLGSGVVLGFLLISLRLVMPEISDDYPLVFLRLVNPCYLIPNADMSSVFRPISSRLTNFHWFALPLGDSVVNTLGFALSIYGIGTYFIWQSLQRCFRDPNTTMLSKQQSYLLTACFTVITLGCANWQKLAFDDSPGSYLLAENIVCLFFLNFWLLLYLIAALNPHRQILQDWARYKRTSTSKGLVNSTLFQNLIWGEKSPGLVAIAINAMIAIIGLCGLIFLSRVPLDNKINAIFALALAGSLAMIYAALAQLLLFSKNKHRVFWTNATIAAVIVLPVIIMAIFSSYSRDNNFLWLFSILAPIYAISPEANSLSPIKAFLAILVHWSTLGLLVFQLRRNLRKAGESATKALLAS
;
A
#
# COMPACT_ATOMS: atom_id res chain seq x y z
N MET A 1 -1.80 -19.42 40.20
CA MET A 1 -1.29 -18.24 39.48
C MET A 1 -1.68 -18.21 38.00
N MET A 2 -1.58 -19.33 37.25
CA MET A 2 -2.05 -19.42 35.85
C MET A 2 -3.56 -19.19 35.66
N LEU A 3 -4.42 -19.71 36.55
CA LEU A 3 -5.88 -19.52 36.48
C LEU A 3 -6.26 -18.03 36.52
N ASN A 4 -5.76 -17.28 37.53
CA ASN A 4 -6.00 -15.83 37.64
C ASN A 4 -5.55 -15.02 36.42
N LEU A 5 -4.51 -15.46 35.69
CA LEU A 5 -3.99 -14.74 34.53
C LEU A 5 -4.84 -15.02 33.27
N LEU A 6 -5.33 -16.26 33.14
CA LEU A 6 -6.27 -16.64 32.08
C LEU A 6 -7.62 -15.95 32.27
N ASP A 7 -8.12 -15.89 33.50
CA ASP A 7 -9.39 -15.23 33.84
C ASP A 7 -9.28 -13.72 33.58
N LYS A 8 -8.17 -13.09 33.99
CA LYS A 8 -7.92 -11.67 33.72
C LYS A 8 -7.80 -11.33 32.23
N ILE A 9 -7.20 -12.20 31.42
CA ILE A 9 -7.17 -12.04 29.95
C ILE A 9 -8.56 -12.24 29.36
N GLY A 10 -9.34 -13.20 29.87
CA GLY A 10 -10.72 -13.44 29.46
C GLY A 10 -11.64 -12.25 29.71
N ASP A 11 -11.51 -11.62 30.87
CA ASP A 11 -12.26 -10.41 31.23
C ASP A 11 -11.84 -9.20 30.40
N TRP A 12 -10.55 -9.11 30.05
CA TRP A 12 -10.03 -8.00 29.25
C TRP A 12 -10.37 -8.12 27.77
N ASN A 13 -10.16 -9.29 27.17
CA ASN A 13 -10.47 -9.56 25.77
C ASN A 13 -10.88 -11.04 25.56
N PRO A 14 -12.17 -11.35 25.61
CA PRO A 14 -12.66 -12.73 25.45
C PRO A 14 -12.37 -13.31 24.05
N GLN A 15 -12.32 -12.47 23.01
CA GLN A 15 -11.94 -12.92 21.66
C GLN A 15 -10.47 -13.35 21.61
N LEU A 16 -9.57 -12.62 22.28
CA LEU A 16 -8.18 -13.02 22.41
C LEU A 16 -8.06 -14.37 23.12
N LEU A 17 -8.75 -14.54 24.25
CA LEU A 17 -8.73 -15.81 24.99
C LEU A 17 -9.20 -16.99 24.13
N ARG A 18 -10.25 -16.79 23.33
CA ARG A 18 -10.76 -17.79 22.38
C ARG A 18 -9.67 -18.21 21.38
N GLU A 19 -8.97 -17.26 20.78
CA GLU A 19 -7.90 -17.56 19.81
C GLU A 19 -6.71 -18.26 20.47
N LEU A 20 -6.28 -17.79 21.65
CA LEU A 20 -5.17 -18.38 22.40
C LEU A 20 -5.47 -19.84 22.76
N LYS A 21 -6.65 -20.14 23.32
CA LYS A 21 -7.06 -21.51 23.69
C LYS A 21 -7.18 -22.42 22.47
N GLY A 22 -7.63 -21.89 21.33
CA GLY A 22 -7.76 -22.66 20.09
C GLY A 22 -6.41 -23.04 19.47
N ARG A 23 -5.40 -22.16 19.58
CA ARG A 23 -4.14 -22.26 18.83
C ARG A 23 -2.95 -22.75 19.65
N LEU A 24 -2.86 -22.40 20.93
CA LEU A 24 -1.78 -22.77 21.85
C LEU A 24 -1.95 -24.20 22.39
N LYS A 25 -2.02 -25.18 21.50
CA LYS A 25 -1.96 -26.60 21.85
C LYS A 25 -0.50 -27.04 21.93
N SER A 26 -0.16 -27.95 22.85
CA SER A 26 1.23 -28.40 23.05
C SER A 26 1.92 -28.84 21.76
N ARG A 27 1.20 -29.55 20.88
CA ARG A 27 1.70 -29.95 19.55
C ARG A 27 2.07 -28.75 18.67
N ASN A 28 1.24 -27.72 18.64
CA ASN A 28 1.47 -26.54 17.81
C ASN A 28 2.63 -25.70 18.36
N ILE A 29 2.75 -25.60 19.68
CA ILE A 29 3.86 -24.92 20.35
C ILE A 29 5.17 -25.64 20.07
N LEU A 30 5.21 -26.97 20.20
CA LEU A 30 6.40 -27.77 19.89
C LEU A 30 6.85 -27.57 18.43
N LEU A 31 5.90 -27.57 17.49
CA LEU A 31 6.18 -27.32 16.08
C LEU A 31 6.68 -25.88 15.83
N ALA A 32 6.10 -24.88 16.49
CA ALA A 32 6.59 -23.50 16.42
C ALA A 32 8.03 -23.37 16.96
N ILE A 33 8.35 -24.03 18.07
CA ILE A 33 9.71 -24.07 18.62
C ILE A 33 10.67 -24.72 17.62
N ALA A 34 10.31 -25.89 17.08
CA ALA A 34 11.15 -26.61 16.12
C ALA A 34 11.42 -25.78 14.86
N ILE A 35 10.38 -25.13 14.29
CA ILE A 35 10.54 -24.26 13.11
C ILE A 35 11.45 -23.07 13.43
N SER A 36 11.29 -22.43 14.59
CA SER A 36 12.13 -21.30 14.97
C SER A 36 13.59 -21.71 15.14
N LEU A 37 13.86 -22.76 15.91
CA LEU A 37 15.23 -23.23 16.16
C LEU A 37 15.91 -23.73 14.89
N LEU A 38 15.19 -24.48 14.04
CA LEU A 38 15.72 -24.95 12.77
C LEU A 38 16.01 -23.78 11.82
N GLY A 39 15.09 -22.82 11.70
CA GLY A 39 15.29 -21.64 10.87
C GLY A 39 16.50 -20.80 11.31
N GLN A 40 16.62 -20.57 12.64
CA GLN A 40 17.77 -19.88 13.21
C GLN A 40 19.08 -20.62 12.94
N PHE A 41 19.11 -21.94 13.14
CA PHE A 41 20.27 -22.78 12.87
C PHE A 41 20.69 -22.70 11.39
N LEU A 42 19.74 -22.81 10.46
CA LEU A 42 20.02 -22.74 9.03
C LEU A 42 20.60 -21.36 8.63
N ILE A 43 20.01 -20.26 9.10
CA ILE A 43 20.51 -18.91 8.83
C ILE A 43 21.93 -18.74 9.40
N PHE A 44 22.15 -19.19 10.63
CA PHE A 44 23.48 -19.14 11.24
C PHE A 44 24.50 -19.92 10.42
N MET A 45 24.16 -21.15 10.00
CA MET A 45 25.05 -21.97 9.17
C MET A 45 25.33 -21.35 7.80
N VAL A 46 24.34 -20.73 7.16
CA VAL A 46 24.55 -19.98 5.91
C VAL A 46 25.57 -18.86 6.12
N CYS A 47 25.44 -18.05 7.16
CA CYS A 47 26.42 -17.00 7.48
C CYS A 47 27.81 -17.56 7.85
N GLN A 48 27.89 -18.76 8.44
CA GLN A 48 29.17 -19.41 8.76
C GLN A 48 29.91 -19.87 7.50
N ILE A 49 29.20 -20.34 6.47
CA ILE A 49 29.80 -20.81 5.21
C ILE A 49 30.49 -19.66 4.45
N GLU A 50 30.06 -18.42 4.65
CA GLU A 50 30.63 -17.25 3.98
C GLU A 50 31.98 -16.79 4.60
N LEU A 51 32.40 -17.38 5.73
CA LEU A 51 33.65 -17.03 6.39
C LEU A 51 34.89 -17.47 5.58
N PRO A 52 35.99 -16.70 5.63
CA PRO A 52 37.24 -17.07 4.97
C PRO A 52 37.84 -18.32 5.63
N THR A 53 38.37 -19.24 4.81
CA THR A 53 39.02 -20.47 5.28
C THR A 53 40.55 -20.32 5.23
N ARG A 54 41.29 -21.27 5.82
CA ARG A 54 42.77 -21.25 5.73
C ARG A 54 43.26 -21.24 4.27
N ASN A 55 42.57 -21.97 3.38
CA ASN A 55 42.91 -22.06 1.96
C ASN A 55 42.75 -20.72 1.23
N THR A 56 41.72 -19.92 1.55
CA THR A 56 41.54 -18.61 0.92
C THR A 56 42.71 -17.68 1.22
N VAL A 57 43.34 -17.84 2.39
CA VAL A 57 44.52 -17.04 2.77
C VAL A 57 45.79 -17.56 2.11
N PHE A 58 45.97 -18.88 1.97
CA PHE A 58 47.13 -19.45 1.28
C PHE A 58 47.19 -19.07 -0.20
N GLN A 59 46.03 -18.91 -0.85
CA GLN A 59 45.93 -18.50 -2.25
C GLN A 59 45.94 -16.97 -2.42
N GLY A 60 46.03 -16.19 -1.34
CA GLY A 60 46.05 -14.73 -1.37
C GLY A 60 44.72 -14.09 -1.78
N TYR A 61 43.60 -14.81 -1.68
CA TYR A 61 42.28 -14.32 -2.05
C TYR A 61 41.70 -13.33 -1.02
N SER A 62 40.91 -12.38 -1.51
CA SER A 62 40.16 -11.42 -0.71
C SER A 62 38.78 -11.98 -0.34
N ASN A 63 38.26 -11.59 0.83
CA ASN A 63 36.92 -11.96 1.30
C ASN A 63 36.33 -10.76 2.05
N LYS A 64 35.02 -10.54 1.96
CA LYS A 64 34.33 -9.40 2.60
C LYS A 64 34.55 -9.30 4.11
N TYR A 65 34.80 -10.40 4.80
CA TYR A 65 35.03 -10.43 6.25
C TYR A 65 36.50 -10.30 6.65
N CYS A 66 37.42 -10.10 5.72
CA CYS A 66 38.82 -9.90 6.02
C CYS A 66 39.14 -8.45 6.40
N THR A 67 40.32 -8.22 6.99
CA THR A 67 40.69 -6.96 7.64
C THR A 67 41.94 -6.29 7.06
N GLY A 68 42.59 -6.90 6.06
CA GLY A 68 43.77 -6.35 5.40
C GLY A 68 43.47 -5.32 4.32
N GLU A 69 44.51 -4.94 3.57
CA GLU A 69 44.43 -3.94 2.51
C GLU A 69 43.39 -4.27 1.44
N MET A 70 42.77 -3.23 0.88
CA MET A 70 41.71 -3.36 -0.12
C MET A 70 42.31 -3.69 -1.49
N LEU A 71 41.96 -4.87 -2.03
CA LEU A 71 42.31 -5.31 -3.38
C LEU A 71 41.02 -5.50 -4.18
N TYR A 72 40.83 -4.73 -5.27
CA TYR A 72 39.61 -4.76 -6.10
C TYR A 72 38.30 -4.61 -5.29
N ASN A 73 38.25 -3.63 -4.37
CA ASN A 73 37.11 -3.35 -3.46
C ASN A 73 36.80 -4.44 -2.41
N LEU A 74 37.67 -5.43 -2.21
CA LEU A 74 37.54 -6.45 -1.17
C LEU A 74 38.79 -6.48 -0.29
N PRO A 75 38.66 -6.61 1.04
CA PRO A 75 39.83 -6.63 1.93
C PRO A 75 40.58 -7.96 1.82
N LYS A 76 41.91 -7.89 1.81
CA LYS A 76 42.80 -9.06 1.80
C LYS A 76 42.81 -9.74 3.17
N CYS A 77 42.89 -11.06 3.19
CA CYS A 77 42.94 -11.82 4.43
C CYS A 77 44.35 -11.84 5.02
N ILE A 78 44.46 -11.38 6.27
CA ILE A 78 45.69 -11.39 7.07
C ILE A 78 45.62 -12.49 8.13
N LYS A 79 46.80 -12.98 8.54
CA LYS A 79 46.93 -13.96 9.61
C LYS A 79 47.40 -13.26 10.89
N ASP A 80 46.96 -13.76 12.03
CA ASP A 80 47.56 -13.44 13.31
C ASP A 80 48.91 -14.16 13.49
N GLU A 81 49.60 -13.85 14.58
CA GLU A 81 50.88 -14.48 14.95
C GLU A 81 50.77 -16.01 15.17
N PHE A 82 49.54 -16.52 15.35
CA PHE A 82 49.23 -17.94 15.51
C PHE A 82 48.79 -18.62 14.19
N GLY A 83 48.82 -17.90 13.06
CA GLY A 83 48.46 -18.41 11.75
C GLY A 83 46.96 -18.55 11.47
N ASN A 84 46.09 -18.01 12.34
CA ASN A 84 44.64 -17.95 12.13
C ASN A 84 44.23 -16.69 11.37
N VAL A 85 43.12 -16.77 10.66
CA VAL A 85 42.60 -15.65 9.84
C VAL A 85 41.96 -14.60 10.75
N VAL A 86 42.34 -13.33 10.59
CA VAL A 86 41.71 -12.23 11.35
C VAL A 86 40.41 -11.82 10.67
N VAL A 87 39.29 -12.28 11.24
CA VAL A 87 37.93 -12.05 10.74
C VAL A 87 37.30 -10.80 11.38
N ASN A 88 36.63 -10.00 10.57
CA ASN A 88 35.76 -8.92 11.02
C ASN A 88 34.44 -9.47 11.58
N TRP A 89 34.47 -9.90 12.83
CA TRP A 89 33.30 -10.42 13.55
C TRP A 89 32.17 -9.41 13.70
N GLN A 90 32.48 -8.10 13.67
CA GLN A 90 31.47 -7.05 13.73
C GLN A 90 30.62 -7.03 12.46
N LEU A 91 31.25 -7.09 11.27
CA LEU A 91 30.56 -7.14 9.98
C LEU A 91 29.80 -8.47 9.80
N TRP A 92 30.39 -9.58 10.22
CA TRP A 92 29.71 -10.88 10.21
C TRP A 92 28.45 -10.89 11.08
N SER A 93 28.53 -10.33 12.29
CA SER A 93 27.38 -10.22 13.19
C SER A 93 26.29 -9.28 12.63
N LEU A 94 26.69 -8.20 11.93
CA LEU A 94 25.78 -7.29 11.24
C LEU A 94 25.03 -7.98 10.09
N ASP A 95 25.72 -8.80 9.30
CA ASP A 95 25.10 -9.58 8.22
C ASP A 95 24.10 -10.59 8.77
N LEU A 96 24.44 -11.28 9.86
CA LEU A 96 23.53 -12.20 10.55
C LEU A 96 22.29 -11.46 11.10
N PHE A 97 22.50 -10.32 11.75
CA PHE A 97 21.42 -9.45 12.24
C PHE A 97 20.48 -9.00 11.10
N THR A 98 21.05 -8.58 9.98
CA THR A 98 20.29 -8.06 8.83
C THR A 98 19.47 -9.17 8.15
N HIS A 99 20.05 -10.37 7.96
CA HIS A 99 19.30 -11.53 7.46
C HIS A 99 18.12 -11.88 8.38
N LEU A 100 18.36 -11.98 9.70
CA LEU A 100 17.30 -12.26 10.67
C LEU A 100 16.22 -11.18 10.67
N SER A 101 16.61 -9.90 10.53
CA SER A 101 15.69 -8.76 10.44
C SER A 101 14.78 -8.85 9.20
N ILE A 102 15.35 -9.08 8.02
CA ILE A 102 14.60 -9.17 6.76
C ILE A 102 13.67 -10.37 6.79
N ILE A 103 14.19 -11.57 7.11
CA ILE A 103 13.40 -12.80 7.14
C ILE A 103 12.31 -12.72 8.21
N GLY A 104 12.63 -12.22 9.40
CA GLY A 104 11.67 -12.02 10.48
C GLY A 104 10.55 -11.06 10.09
N THR A 105 10.89 -9.94 9.46
CA THR A 105 9.92 -8.93 8.99
C THR A 105 9.01 -9.50 7.90
N PHE A 106 9.57 -10.16 6.88
CA PHE A 106 8.81 -10.78 5.81
C PHE A 106 7.88 -11.87 6.35
N THR A 107 8.39 -12.72 7.24
CA THR A 107 7.63 -13.79 7.89
C THR A 107 6.46 -13.20 8.70
N LEU A 108 6.71 -12.18 9.52
CA LEU A 108 5.66 -11.51 10.28
C LEU A 108 4.59 -10.92 9.39
N LEU A 109 4.97 -10.09 8.42
CA LEU A 109 4.00 -9.35 7.62
C LEU A 109 3.24 -10.26 6.66
N VAL A 110 3.93 -11.15 5.94
CA VAL A 110 3.32 -12.01 4.91
C VAL A 110 2.54 -13.15 5.55
N ALA A 111 3.16 -13.94 6.44
CA ALA A 111 2.49 -15.08 7.04
C ALA A 111 1.39 -14.63 8.01
N GLY A 112 1.59 -13.54 8.76
CA GLY A 112 0.55 -13.00 9.63
C GLY A 112 -0.67 -12.49 8.84
N THR A 113 -0.45 -11.80 7.72
CA THR A 113 -1.53 -11.39 6.80
C THR A 113 -2.29 -12.61 6.27
N TYR A 114 -1.58 -13.65 5.82
CA TYR A 114 -2.19 -14.90 5.37
C TYR A 114 -3.07 -15.54 6.45
N LEU A 115 -2.54 -15.67 7.68
CA LEU A 115 -3.24 -16.30 8.79
C LEU A 115 -4.51 -15.55 9.17
N LEU A 116 -4.48 -14.22 9.21
CA LEU A 116 -5.66 -13.40 9.53
C LEU A 116 -6.74 -13.48 8.47
N ILE A 117 -6.37 -13.39 7.19
CA ILE A 117 -7.35 -13.49 6.09
C ILE A 117 -7.94 -14.90 6.04
N SER A 118 -7.09 -15.94 6.17
CA SER A 118 -7.53 -17.33 6.14
C SER A 118 -8.46 -17.66 7.31
N ASP A 119 -8.16 -17.13 8.50
CA ASP A 119 -9.02 -17.25 9.67
C ASP A 119 -10.41 -16.65 9.41
N LEU A 120 -10.46 -15.39 8.98
CA LEU A 120 -11.70 -14.68 8.73
C LEU A 120 -12.52 -15.34 7.60
N ALA A 121 -11.86 -15.76 6.51
CA ALA A 121 -12.49 -16.50 5.42
C ALA A 121 -13.01 -17.88 5.88
N SER A 122 -12.38 -18.51 6.87
CA SER A 122 -12.88 -19.75 7.46
C SER A 122 -14.10 -19.52 8.34
N GLU A 123 -14.12 -18.43 9.10
CA GLU A 123 -15.25 -18.06 9.95
C GLU A 123 -16.49 -17.64 9.16
N GLU A 124 -16.29 -16.96 8.04
CA GLU A 124 -17.37 -16.59 7.12
C GLU A 124 -17.95 -17.81 6.41
N ARG A 125 -17.11 -18.74 5.94
CA ARG A 125 -17.57 -20.01 5.36
C ARG A 125 -18.34 -20.89 6.34
N ARG A 126 -18.02 -20.79 7.64
CA ARG A 126 -18.75 -21.50 8.72
C ARG A 126 -19.94 -20.71 9.26
N GLU A 127 -20.23 -19.54 8.70
CA GLU A 127 -21.26 -18.58 9.15
C GLU A 127 -21.09 -18.09 10.60
N THR A 128 -19.97 -18.43 11.25
CA THR A 128 -19.64 -18.01 12.61
C THR A 128 -19.37 -16.51 12.73
N LEU A 129 -18.98 -15.86 11.63
CA LEU A 129 -18.74 -14.42 11.60
C LEU A 129 -20.01 -13.61 11.90
N ASN A 130 -21.18 -14.08 11.45
CA ASN A 130 -22.45 -13.40 11.74
C ASN A 130 -22.82 -13.49 13.22
N PHE A 131 -22.54 -14.62 13.87
CA PHE A 131 -22.72 -14.74 15.32
C PHE A 131 -21.78 -13.80 16.10
N ILE A 132 -20.53 -13.65 15.65
CA ILE A 132 -19.57 -12.70 16.26
C ILE A 132 -20.07 -11.26 16.11
N ARG A 133 -20.65 -10.90 14.96
CA ARG A 133 -21.27 -9.57 14.73
C ARG A 133 -22.44 -9.27 15.67
N LEU A 134 -23.21 -10.29 16.06
CA LEU A 134 -24.34 -10.16 16.98
C LEU A 134 -23.92 -10.21 18.46
N SER A 135 -22.66 -10.54 18.76
CA SER A 135 -22.18 -10.56 20.13
C SER A 135 -22.14 -9.14 20.73
N PRO A 136 -22.38 -8.97 22.04
CA PRO A 136 -22.38 -7.66 22.69
C PRO A 136 -20.98 -7.05 22.84
N GLN A 137 -19.96 -7.62 22.20
CA GLN A 137 -18.57 -7.16 22.30
C GLN A 137 -18.32 -5.96 21.38
N SER A 138 -17.42 -5.08 21.82
CA SER A 138 -16.95 -3.99 20.96
C SER A 138 -16.22 -4.54 19.74
N HIS A 139 -16.36 -3.89 18.58
CA HIS A 139 -15.55 -4.24 17.40
C HIS A 139 -14.04 -4.10 17.67
N GLN A 140 -13.65 -3.18 18.55
CA GLN A 140 -12.24 -2.97 18.92
C GLN A 140 -11.67 -4.19 19.65
N SER A 141 -12.40 -4.77 20.61
CA SER A 141 -11.98 -5.97 21.32
C SER A 141 -11.93 -7.18 20.38
N ILE A 142 -12.90 -7.33 19.48
CA ILE A 142 -12.92 -8.43 18.50
C ILE A 142 -11.68 -8.37 17.60
N PHE A 143 -11.42 -7.22 16.98
CA PHE A 143 -10.31 -7.10 16.03
C PHE A 143 -8.94 -7.09 16.70
N SER A 144 -8.77 -6.39 17.81
CA SER A 144 -7.51 -6.46 18.57
C SER A 144 -7.24 -7.87 19.09
N GLY A 145 -8.29 -8.59 19.50
CA GLY A 145 -8.19 -10.00 19.91
C GLY A 145 -7.75 -10.91 18.77
N LYS A 146 -8.23 -10.67 17.55
CA LYS A 146 -7.76 -11.40 16.35
C LYS A 146 -6.34 -11.04 15.96
N ILE A 147 -5.99 -9.75 15.91
CA ILE A 147 -4.63 -9.28 15.59
C ILE A 147 -3.61 -9.91 16.53
N LEU A 148 -3.90 -9.96 17.83
CA LEU A 148 -2.99 -10.52 18.83
C LEU A 148 -3.04 -12.06 18.92
N GLY A 149 -4.22 -12.65 18.72
CA GLY A 149 -4.47 -14.06 18.98
C GLY A 149 -4.26 -14.98 17.79
N VAL A 150 -4.66 -14.57 16.58
CA VAL A 150 -4.61 -15.43 15.39
C VAL A 150 -3.17 -15.81 14.99
N PRO A 151 -2.23 -14.85 14.87
CA PRO A 151 -0.83 -15.15 14.60
C PRO A 151 -0.01 -15.47 15.86
N ILE A 152 -0.61 -15.90 16.99
CA ILE A 152 0.14 -16.12 18.25
C ILE A 152 1.32 -17.09 18.10
N LEU A 153 1.16 -18.16 17.32
CA LEU A 153 2.24 -19.12 17.08
C LEU A 153 3.39 -18.48 16.29
N LEU A 154 3.08 -17.56 15.38
CA LEU A 154 4.07 -16.77 14.64
C LEU A 154 4.84 -15.84 15.57
N TYR A 155 4.16 -15.22 16.54
CA TYR A 155 4.80 -14.41 17.57
C TYR A 155 5.73 -15.25 18.45
N VAL A 156 5.35 -16.48 18.81
CA VAL A 156 6.25 -17.41 19.52
C VAL A 156 7.50 -17.72 18.70
N VAL A 157 7.36 -18.00 17.40
CA VAL A 157 8.50 -18.25 16.49
C VAL A 157 9.48 -17.08 16.51
N VAL A 158 8.96 -15.85 16.38
CA VAL A 158 9.78 -14.63 16.34
C VAL A 158 10.38 -14.33 17.72
N LEU A 159 9.62 -14.47 18.79
CA LEU A 159 10.09 -14.25 20.17
C LEU A 159 11.27 -15.17 20.49
N LEU A 160 11.23 -16.43 20.04
CA LEU A 160 12.35 -17.37 20.19
C LEU A 160 13.59 -17.00 19.36
N ALA A 161 13.43 -16.18 18.32
CA ALA A 161 14.55 -15.67 17.51
C ALA A 161 15.15 -14.37 18.04
N VAL A 162 14.45 -13.66 18.93
CA VAL A 162 14.92 -12.42 19.55
C VAL A 162 16.28 -12.58 20.26
N PRO A 163 16.57 -13.64 21.02
CA PRO A 163 17.87 -13.78 21.69
C PRO A 163 19.05 -13.79 20.71
N LEU A 164 18.98 -14.58 19.64
CA LEU A 164 20.02 -14.63 18.61
C LEU A 164 20.13 -13.28 17.88
N HIS A 165 19.00 -12.65 17.59
CA HIS A 165 18.94 -11.34 16.94
C HIS A 165 19.52 -10.21 17.79
N LEU A 166 19.29 -10.21 19.10
CA LEU A 166 19.87 -9.24 20.03
C LEU A 166 21.38 -9.47 20.18
N TRP A 167 21.80 -10.73 20.33
CA TRP A 167 23.21 -11.08 20.43
C TRP A 167 24.01 -10.63 19.19
N SER A 168 23.49 -10.89 17.98
CA SER A 168 24.13 -10.45 16.74
C SER A 168 24.18 -8.93 16.60
N ALA A 169 23.11 -8.22 16.98
CA ALA A 169 23.07 -6.76 16.96
C ALA A 169 24.10 -6.10 17.90
N LEU A 170 24.22 -6.63 19.13
CA LEU A 170 25.16 -6.12 20.12
C LEU A 170 26.61 -6.37 19.70
N ASN A 171 26.91 -7.54 19.14
CA ASN A 171 28.23 -7.83 18.56
C ASN A 171 28.56 -6.97 17.33
N ALA A 172 27.54 -6.52 16.60
CA ALA A 172 27.68 -5.55 15.52
C ALA A 172 27.89 -4.10 16.00
N LYS A 173 27.88 -3.85 17.32
CA LYS A 173 27.97 -2.53 17.98
C LYS A 173 26.79 -1.61 17.65
N ILE A 174 25.60 -2.16 17.43
CA ILE A 174 24.38 -1.38 17.28
C ILE A 174 23.88 -0.96 18.67
N SER A 175 23.53 0.31 18.85
CA SER A 175 23.02 0.79 20.13
C SER A 175 21.65 0.16 20.45
N LEU A 176 21.40 -0.11 21.74
CA LEU A 176 20.15 -0.73 22.18
C LEU A 176 18.92 0.10 21.79
N GLN A 177 19.04 1.44 21.83
CA GLN A 177 17.98 2.36 21.42
C GLN A 177 17.55 2.13 19.96
N LEU A 178 18.50 1.95 19.03
CA LEU A 178 18.21 1.72 17.62
C LEU A 178 17.56 0.35 17.38
N ILE A 179 17.94 -0.66 18.17
CA ILE A 179 17.33 -2.00 18.10
C ILE A 179 15.88 -1.94 18.57
N LEU A 180 15.61 -1.32 19.72
CA LEU A 180 14.26 -1.15 20.26
C LEU A 180 13.39 -0.32 19.33
N SER A 181 13.96 0.72 18.71
CA SER A 181 13.24 1.57 17.76
C SER A 181 12.87 0.82 16.49
N PHE A 182 13.75 -0.06 15.99
CA PHE A 182 13.43 -0.97 14.89
C PHE A 182 12.31 -1.96 15.26
N TYR A 183 12.35 -2.57 16.45
CA TYR A 183 11.27 -3.43 16.92
C TYR A 183 9.93 -2.69 17.02
N ALA A 184 9.93 -1.45 17.51
CA ALA A 184 8.74 -0.60 17.52
C ALA A 184 8.19 -0.36 16.10
N ALA A 185 9.07 -0.12 15.11
CA ALA A 185 8.67 0.03 13.72
C ALA A 185 8.03 -1.24 13.15
N VAL A 186 8.63 -2.41 13.40
CA VAL A 186 8.10 -3.70 12.92
C VAL A 186 6.74 -4.02 13.55
N VAL A 187 6.55 -3.69 14.83
CA VAL A 187 5.25 -3.85 15.52
C VAL A 187 4.21 -2.90 14.92
N ALA A 188 4.55 -1.61 14.74
CA ALA A 188 3.65 -0.63 14.14
C ALA A 188 3.27 -1.01 12.70
N ALA A 189 4.24 -1.45 11.90
CA ALA A 189 3.98 -2.00 10.56
C ALA A 189 3.05 -3.22 10.65
N SER A 190 3.31 -4.17 11.56
CA SER A 190 2.44 -5.34 11.74
C SER A 190 1.00 -4.94 12.05
N ILE A 191 0.77 -3.94 12.92
CA ILE A 191 -0.57 -3.41 13.19
C ILE A 191 -1.22 -2.85 11.92
N LEU A 192 -0.49 -2.07 11.12
CA LEU A 192 -0.98 -1.53 9.84
C LEU A 192 -1.38 -2.66 8.87
N TYR A 193 -0.46 -3.58 8.58
CA TYR A 193 -0.68 -4.67 7.62
C TYR A 193 -1.76 -5.64 8.09
N TYR A 194 -1.80 -5.98 9.38
CA TYR A 194 -2.82 -6.88 9.93
C TYR A 194 -4.20 -6.23 9.96
N SER A 195 -4.29 -4.93 10.22
CA SER A 195 -5.54 -4.18 10.07
C SER A 195 -6.01 -4.20 8.61
N GLY A 196 -5.09 -3.98 7.67
CA GLY A 196 -5.38 -4.09 6.22
C GLY A 196 -5.82 -5.49 5.82
N ALA A 197 -5.19 -6.53 6.38
CA ALA A 197 -5.51 -7.93 6.17
C ALA A 197 -6.94 -8.26 6.62
N LEU A 198 -7.34 -7.79 7.80
CA LEU A 198 -8.72 -7.95 8.27
C LEU A 198 -9.73 -7.21 7.38
N LEU A 199 -9.39 -6.00 6.90
CA LEU A 199 -10.27 -5.22 6.05
C LEU A 199 -10.47 -5.91 4.70
N PHE A 200 -9.37 -6.35 4.09
CA PHE A 200 -9.40 -7.14 2.89
C PHE A 200 -10.19 -8.44 3.12
N GLY A 201 -9.94 -9.11 4.25
CA GLY A 201 -10.68 -10.27 4.74
C GLY A 201 -12.21 -10.10 4.73
N LEU A 202 -12.72 -8.94 5.16
CA LEU A 202 -14.16 -8.66 5.18
C LEU A 202 -14.74 -8.30 3.81
N VAL A 203 -13.99 -7.58 2.98
CA VAL A 203 -14.51 -7.00 1.73
C VAL A 203 -14.39 -7.95 0.54
N SER A 204 -13.37 -8.82 0.54
CA SER A 204 -13.07 -9.71 -0.58
C SER A 204 -13.51 -11.16 -0.36
N SER A 205 -14.51 -11.37 0.50
CA SER A 205 -15.03 -12.71 0.82
C SER A 205 -15.58 -13.48 -0.38
N TRP A 206 -15.98 -12.77 -1.44
CA TRP A 206 -16.37 -13.34 -2.72
C TRP A 206 -15.26 -14.15 -3.41
N LEU A 207 -13.99 -13.97 -3.03
CA LEU A 207 -12.83 -14.75 -3.52
C LEU A 207 -12.70 -16.14 -2.85
N GLY A 208 -13.43 -16.39 -1.76
CA GLY A 208 -13.37 -17.65 -1.02
C GLY A 208 -11.94 -18.02 -0.59
N GLY A 209 -11.51 -19.25 -0.88
CA GLY A 209 -10.18 -19.75 -0.46
C GLY A 209 -8.98 -19.04 -1.10
N PHE A 210 -9.17 -18.35 -2.24
CA PHE A 210 -8.10 -17.62 -2.93
C PHE A 210 -7.73 -16.31 -2.21
N GLN A 211 -8.60 -15.83 -1.33
CA GLN A 211 -8.46 -14.55 -0.64
C GLN A 211 -7.15 -14.43 0.15
N ALA A 212 -6.84 -15.44 0.97
CA ALA A 212 -5.64 -15.43 1.81
C ALA A 212 -4.36 -15.43 0.97
N TRP A 213 -4.32 -16.24 -0.10
CA TRP A 213 -3.19 -16.30 -1.03
C TRP A 213 -2.96 -14.96 -1.74
N LEU A 214 -4.03 -14.34 -2.26
CA LEU A 214 -3.93 -13.06 -2.96
C LEU A 214 -3.50 -11.94 -2.00
N GLY A 215 -4.09 -11.86 -0.82
CA GLY A 215 -3.75 -10.83 0.16
C GLY A 215 -2.31 -10.92 0.65
N SER A 216 -1.84 -12.12 1.00
CA SER A 216 -0.43 -12.31 1.38
C SER A 216 0.53 -12.12 0.21
N GLY A 217 0.13 -12.52 -1.00
CA GLY A 217 0.90 -12.35 -2.23
C GLY A 217 1.09 -10.87 -2.59
N VAL A 218 0.07 -10.04 -2.41
CA VAL A 218 0.17 -8.58 -2.60
C VAL A 218 1.13 -7.95 -1.58
N VAL A 219 1.08 -8.36 -0.30
CA VAL A 219 2.02 -7.88 0.71
C VAL A 219 3.46 -8.30 0.36
N LEU A 220 3.68 -9.57 -0.02
CA LEU A 220 4.99 -10.06 -0.44
C LEU A 220 5.50 -9.31 -1.68
N GLY A 221 4.64 -9.17 -2.70
CA GLY A 221 4.96 -8.43 -3.92
C GLY A 221 5.32 -6.97 -3.63
N PHE A 222 4.57 -6.30 -2.76
CA PHE A 222 4.89 -4.96 -2.30
C PHE A 222 6.26 -4.90 -1.61
N LEU A 223 6.51 -5.80 -0.66
CA LEU A 223 7.77 -5.83 0.09
C LEU A 223 8.97 -6.08 -0.83
N LEU A 224 8.82 -6.93 -1.86
CA LEU A 224 9.88 -7.20 -2.84
C LEU A 224 10.08 -6.05 -3.84
N ILE A 225 8.99 -5.54 -4.44
CA ILE A 225 9.06 -4.46 -5.45
C ILE A 225 9.58 -3.16 -4.85
N SER A 226 9.27 -2.88 -3.58
CA SER A 226 9.78 -1.70 -2.89
C SER A 226 11.27 -1.77 -2.56
N LEU A 227 11.90 -2.95 -2.61
CA LEU A 227 13.35 -3.07 -2.44
C LEU A 227 14.08 -2.41 -3.60
N ARG A 228 15.16 -1.70 -3.27
CA ARG A 228 16.00 -0.98 -4.24
C ARG A 228 16.62 -1.91 -5.28
N LEU A 229 16.80 -3.19 -4.96
CA LEU A 229 17.28 -4.21 -5.89
C LEU A 229 16.38 -4.33 -7.14
N VAL A 230 15.07 -4.20 -6.97
CA VAL A 230 14.11 -4.33 -8.09
C VAL A 230 13.99 -3.03 -8.88
N MET A 231 14.20 -1.88 -8.22
CA MET A 231 14.09 -0.55 -8.82
C MET A 231 15.32 0.32 -8.48
N PRO A 232 16.50 0.01 -9.05
CA PRO A 232 17.76 0.67 -8.69
C PRO A 232 17.83 2.13 -9.14
N GLU A 233 17.11 2.47 -10.20
CA GLU A 233 17.10 3.81 -10.83
C GLU A 233 16.31 4.85 -10.03
N ILE A 234 15.46 4.44 -9.09
CA ILE A 234 14.66 5.35 -8.28
C ILE A 234 15.53 5.86 -7.12
N SER A 235 16.01 7.11 -7.21
CA SER A 235 16.71 7.75 -6.09
C SER A 235 15.74 8.09 -4.95
N ASP A 236 16.27 8.34 -3.75
CA ASP A 236 15.47 8.74 -2.58
C ASP A 236 14.92 10.16 -2.68
N ASP A 237 15.32 10.92 -3.71
CA ASP A 237 14.89 12.29 -3.94
C ASP A 237 13.48 12.38 -4.58
N TYR A 238 12.89 11.25 -4.98
CA TYR A 238 11.60 11.22 -5.69
C TYR A 238 10.45 10.75 -4.78
N PRO A 239 9.18 11.12 -5.10
CA PRO A 239 8.01 10.78 -4.30
C PRO A 239 7.80 9.29 -4.00
N LEU A 240 8.36 8.39 -4.83
CA LEU A 240 8.28 6.94 -4.60
C LEU A 240 9.04 6.47 -3.35
N VAL A 241 9.86 7.34 -2.73
CA VAL A 241 10.40 7.13 -1.38
C VAL A 241 9.30 6.84 -0.34
N PHE A 242 8.07 7.31 -0.57
CA PHE A 242 6.91 6.94 0.23
C PHE A 242 6.72 5.41 0.35
N LEU A 243 6.93 4.65 -0.73
CA LEU A 243 6.82 3.19 -0.70
C LEU A 243 7.92 2.56 0.15
N ARG A 244 9.12 3.16 0.15
CA ARG A 244 10.26 2.73 0.99
C ARG A 244 9.98 2.99 2.46
N LEU A 245 9.42 4.15 2.81
CA LEU A 245 8.99 4.48 4.17
C LEU A 245 7.90 3.51 4.68
N VAL A 246 7.05 3.01 3.78
CA VAL A 246 6.03 2.02 4.15
C VAL A 246 6.64 0.63 4.43
N ASN A 247 7.79 0.30 3.83
CA ASN A 247 8.49 -0.96 4.04
C ASN A 247 9.47 -0.89 5.24
N PRO A 248 9.21 -1.59 6.36
CA PRO A 248 10.03 -1.50 7.57
C PRO A 248 11.47 -2.03 7.40
N CYS A 249 11.80 -2.75 6.31
CA CYS A 249 13.17 -3.21 6.06
C CYS A 249 14.15 -2.04 5.83
N TYR A 250 13.66 -0.87 5.41
CA TYR A 250 14.48 0.34 5.27
C TYR A 250 14.86 0.99 6.61
N LEU A 251 14.23 0.55 7.70
CA LEU A 251 14.49 1.05 9.06
C LEU A 251 15.48 0.15 9.82
N ILE A 252 16.10 -0.84 9.15
CA ILE A 252 17.12 -1.70 9.75
C ILE A 252 18.38 -0.88 10.01
N PRO A 253 18.87 -0.80 11.27
CA PRO A 253 20.05 -0.01 11.59
C PRO A 253 21.31 -0.50 10.89
N ASN A 254 22.10 0.43 10.34
CA ASN A 254 23.43 0.20 9.75
C ASN A 254 23.49 -0.86 8.63
N ALA A 255 22.36 -1.23 8.00
CA ALA A 255 22.32 -2.24 6.95
C ALA A 255 23.20 -1.90 5.71
N ASP A 256 23.46 -0.62 5.50
CA ASP A 256 24.26 -0.07 4.40
C ASP A 256 25.78 -0.27 4.55
N MET A 257 26.23 -0.58 5.78
CA MET A 257 27.63 -0.91 6.07
C MET A 257 27.98 -2.32 5.58
N SER A 258 26.98 -3.18 5.36
CA SER A 258 27.17 -4.47 4.73
C SER A 258 27.30 -4.32 3.21
N SER A 259 28.36 -4.87 2.62
CA SER A 259 28.51 -4.90 1.16
C SER A 259 27.44 -5.75 0.47
N VAL A 260 26.88 -6.76 1.17
CA VAL A 260 25.80 -7.62 0.66
C VAL A 260 24.48 -6.87 0.61
N PHE A 261 24.20 -6.08 1.65
CA PHE A 261 22.91 -5.41 1.82
C PHE A 261 22.90 -3.95 1.38
N ARG A 262 24.06 -3.35 1.12
CA ARG A 262 24.19 -2.00 0.56
C ARG A 262 23.31 -1.76 -0.69
N PRO A 263 23.19 -2.69 -1.65
CA PRO A 263 22.32 -2.50 -2.82
C PRO A 263 20.82 -2.45 -2.47
N ILE A 264 20.44 -3.05 -1.35
CA ILE A 264 19.05 -3.19 -0.88
C ILE A 264 18.69 -2.06 0.09
N SER A 265 19.64 -1.63 0.91
CA SER A 265 19.49 -0.55 1.89
C SER A 265 19.51 0.83 1.23
N SER A 266 18.75 1.76 1.81
CA SER A 266 19.01 3.19 1.67
C SER A 266 19.08 3.79 3.07
N ARG A 267 20.05 4.68 3.31
CA ARG A 267 20.08 5.45 4.56
C ARG A 267 19.00 6.52 4.61
N LEU A 268 18.26 6.74 3.51
CA LEU A 268 17.33 7.85 3.34
C LEU A 268 17.98 9.20 3.66
N THR A 269 19.32 9.33 3.62
CA THR A 269 20.05 10.52 4.09
C THR A 269 19.74 11.76 3.29
N ASN A 270 19.38 11.60 2.01
CA ASN A 270 19.00 12.72 1.14
C ASN A 270 17.49 12.95 1.13
N PHE A 271 16.72 12.24 1.96
CA PHE A 271 15.27 12.39 2.02
C PHE A 271 14.89 13.71 2.66
N HIS A 272 14.18 14.53 1.89
CA HIS A 272 13.59 15.77 2.35
C HIS A 272 12.07 15.69 2.23
N TRP A 273 11.37 16.20 3.24
CA TRP A 273 9.93 16.40 3.17
C TRP A 273 9.65 17.90 3.03
N PHE A 274 9.20 18.31 1.85
CA PHE A 274 9.30 19.69 1.38
C PHE A 274 10.73 20.20 1.50
N ALA A 275 10.99 21.22 2.30
CA ALA A 275 12.34 21.73 2.58
C ALA A 275 12.99 21.11 3.82
N LEU A 276 12.29 20.24 4.58
CA LEU A 276 12.76 19.73 5.86
C LEU A 276 13.62 18.46 5.66
N PRO A 277 14.89 18.45 6.10
CA PRO A 277 15.78 17.30 5.96
C PRO A 277 15.47 16.22 7.01
N LEU A 278 14.38 15.47 6.80
CA LEU A 278 13.99 14.39 7.72
C LEU A 278 14.95 13.19 7.67
N GLY A 279 15.67 13.03 6.55
CA GLY A 279 16.63 11.97 6.28
C GLY A 279 17.93 12.02 7.09
N ASP A 280 18.33 13.21 7.57
CA ASP A 280 19.60 13.40 8.28
C ASP A 280 19.66 12.65 9.61
N SER A 281 18.51 12.42 10.24
CA SER A 281 18.40 11.74 11.52
C SER A 281 17.53 10.49 11.39
N VAL A 282 18.08 9.35 11.81
CA VAL A 282 17.36 8.07 11.89
C VAL A 282 16.10 8.20 12.77
N VAL A 283 16.17 9.00 13.84
CA VAL A 283 15.03 9.23 14.74
C VAL A 283 13.92 10.01 14.03
N ASN A 284 14.25 11.03 13.23
CA ASN A 284 13.27 11.82 12.49
C ASN A 284 12.61 10.98 11.40
N THR A 285 13.41 10.24 10.63
CA THR A 285 12.91 9.31 9.61
C THR A 285 11.97 8.27 10.22
N LEU A 286 12.37 7.68 11.36
CA LEU A 286 11.55 6.72 12.08
C LEU A 286 10.24 7.35 12.58
N GLY A 287 10.30 8.52 13.22
CA GLY A 287 9.11 9.22 13.72
C GLY A 287 8.12 9.54 12.60
N PHE A 288 8.63 9.91 11.42
CA PHE A 288 7.82 10.15 10.23
C PHE A 288 7.19 8.86 9.70
N ALA A 289 7.95 7.76 9.60
CA ALA A 289 7.44 6.45 9.19
C ALA A 289 6.35 5.93 10.14
N LEU A 290 6.57 6.04 11.46
CA LEU A 290 5.57 5.68 12.47
C LEU A 290 4.30 6.52 12.35
N SER A 291 4.42 7.81 12.02
CA SER A 291 3.27 8.67 11.77
C SER A 291 2.47 8.21 10.55
N ILE A 292 3.15 7.81 9.46
CA ILE A 292 2.51 7.21 8.28
C ILE A 292 1.75 5.93 8.67
N TYR A 293 2.36 5.05 9.47
CA TYR A 293 1.71 3.83 9.94
C TYR A 293 0.48 4.11 10.81
N GLY A 294 0.56 5.10 11.70
CA GLY A 294 -0.55 5.52 12.55
C GLY A 294 -1.72 6.07 11.73
N ILE A 295 -1.45 7.00 10.80
CA ILE A 295 -2.47 7.58 9.92
C ILE A 295 -3.12 6.50 9.05
N GLY A 296 -2.32 5.61 8.44
CA GLY A 296 -2.84 4.49 7.65
C GLY A 296 -3.73 3.55 8.46
N THR A 297 -3.29 3.18 9.66
CA THR A 297 -4.05 2.30 10.57
C THR A 297 -5.37 2.95 10.96
N TYR A 298 -5.39 4.26 11.25
CA TYR A 298 -6.60 4.99 11.58
C TYR A 298 -7.67 4.88 10.49
N PHE A 299 -7.34 5.18 9.22
CA PHE A 299 -8.30 5.10 8.11
C PHE A 299 -8.77 3.68 7.81
N ILE A 300 -7.88 2.69 7.94
CA ILE A 300 -8.24 1.28 7.83
C ILE A 300 -9.23 0.89 8.93
N TRP A 301 -9.03 1.37 10.17
CA TRP A 301 -9.91 1.06 11.29
C TRP A 301 -11.31 1.67 11.14
N GLN A 302 -11.39 2.88 10.61
CA GLN A 302 -12.67 3.49 10.22
C GLN A 302 -13.42 2.62 9.22
N SER A 303 -12.70 2.06 8.24
CA SER A 303 -13.27 1.16 7.24
C SER A 303 -13.71 -0.17 7.84
N LEU A 304 -12.87 -0.77 8.69
CA LEU A 304 -13.16 -2.03 9.38
C LEU A 304 -14.44 -1.93 10.20
N GLN A 305 -14.57 -0.88 11.00
CA GLN A 305 -15.74 -0.67 11.85
C GLN A 305 -17.04 -0.58 11.04
N ARG A 306 -17.01 0.06 9.86
CA ARG A 306 -18.17 0.19 8.98
C ARG A 306 -18.52 -1.15 8.33
N CYS A 307 -17.56 -1.77 7.65
CA CYS A 307 -17.76 -3.05 6.95
C CYS A 307 -18.17 -4.20 7.89
N PHE A 308 -17.71 -4.16 9.14
CA PHE A 308 -18.06 -5.17 10.13
C PHE A 308 -19.50 -5.05 10.61
N ARG A 309 -19.97 -3.82 10.84
CA ARG A 309 -21.33 -3.53 11.32
C ARG A 309 -22.38 -3.79 10.25
N ASP A 310 -22.13 -3.34 9.03
CA ASP A 310 -23.03 -3.57 7.90
C ASP A 310 -22.22 -3.87 6.62
N PRO A 311 -22.25 -5.13 6.13
CA PRO A 311 -21.50 -5.53 4.95
C PRO A 311 -21.99 -4.87 3.66
N ASN A 312 -23.19 -4.27 3.64
CA ASN A 312 -23.71 -3.60 2.45
C ASN A 312 -23.28 -2.14 2.35
N THR A 313 -22.76 -1.54 3.42
CA THR A 313 -22.36 -0.13 3.45
C THR A 313 -21.05 0.12 2.71
N THR A 314 -20.83 1.38 2.30
CA THR A 314 -19.55 1.82 1.76
C THR A 314 -18.46 1.74 2.84
N MET A 315 -17.25 1.34 2.42
CA MET A 315 -16.11 1.16 3.33
C MET A 315 -15.77 2.46 4.06
N LEU A 316 -15.78 3.58 3.36
CA LEU A 316 -15.52 4.89 3.93
C LEU A 316 -16.74 5.80 3.83
N SER A 317 -16.84 6.74 4.78
CA SER A 317 -17.69 7.92 4.60
C SER A 317 -17.08 8.86 3.57
N LYS A 318 -17.89 9.69 2.93
CA LYS A 318 -17.40 10.69 1.97
C LYS A 318 -16.46 11.69 2.64
N GLN A 319 -16.80 12.16 3.84
CA GLN A 319 -15.94 13.06 4.61
C GLN A 319 -14.60 12.39 4.98
N GLN A 320 -14.64 11.13 5.40
CA GLN A 320 -13.43 10.36 5.71
C GLN A 320 -12.55 10.19 4.46
N SER A 321 -13.16 10.00 3.29
CA SER A 321 -12.41 9.94 2.04
C SER A 321 -11.72 11.25 1.68
N TYR A 322 -12.39 12.40 1.88
CA TYR A 322 -11.79 13.71 1.62
C TYR A 322 -10.58 13.95 2.52
N LEU A 323 -10.70 13.58 3.80
CA LEU A 323 -9.60 13.68 4.76
C LEU A 323 -8.45 12.73 4.39
N LEU A 324 -8.75 11.48 4.02
CA LEU A 324 -7.75 10.51 3.56
C LEU A 324 -6.96 11.06 2.36
N THR A 325 -7.68 11.56 1.35
CA THR A 325 -7.05 12.10 0.15
C THR A 325 -6.21 13.33 0.46
N ALA A 326 -6.72 14.26 1.29
CA ALA A 326 -5.94 15.43 1.70
C ALA A 326 -4.65 15.04 2.45
N CYS A 327 -4.74 14.14 3.43
CA CYS A 327 -3.56 13.65 4.17
C CYS A 327 -2.57 12.94 3.24
N PHE A 328 -3.06 12.05 2.37
CA PHE A 328 -2.22 11.31 1.43
C PHE A 328 -1.53 12.24 0.43
N THR A 329 -2.27 13.20 -0.15
CA THR A 329 -1.70 14.20 -1.06
C THR A 329 -0.63 15.03 -0.35
N VAL A 330 -0.85 15.51 0.87
CA VAL A 330 0.16 16.28 1.62
C VAL A 330 1.42 15.46 1.91
N ILE A 331 1.27 14.21 2.35
CA ILE A 331 2.41 13.34 2.65
C ILE A 331 3.23 13.06 1.37
N THR A 332 2.56 12.61 0.30
CA THR A 332 3.24 12.23 -0.95
C THR A 332 3.79 13.43 -1.72
N LEU A 333 3.08 14.55 -1.74
CA LEU A 333 3.54 15.81 -2.34
C LEU A 333 4.77 16.37 -1.62
N GLY A 334 4.84 16.23 -0.29
CA GLY A 334 6.02 16.62 0.46
C GLY A 334 7.24 15.77 0.13
N CYS A 335 7.08 14.52 -0.32
CA CYS A 335 8.17 13.68 -0.78
C CYS A 335 8.70 14.03 -2.19
N ALA A 336 8.17 15.07 -2.84
CA ALA A 336 8.71 15.56 -4.11
C ALA A 336 10.04 16.29 -3.91
N ASN A 337 10.86 16.36 -4.97
CA ASN A 337 12.17 17.02 -4.93
C ASN A 337 12.06 18.56 -4.92
N TRP A 338 11.58 19.14 -3.82
CA TRP A 338 11.36 20.58 -3.70
C TRP A 338 12.66 21.39 -3.79
N GLN A 339 13.77 20.85 -3.30
CA GLN A 339 15.10 21.46 -3.35
C GLN A 339 15.47 21.80 -4.79
N LYS A 340 15.47 20.80 -5.68
CA LYS A 340 15.83 21.00 -7.08
C LYS A 340 14.71 21.68 -7.87
N LEU A 341 13.44 21.46 -7.52
CA LEU A 341 12.32 21.94 -8.32
C LEU A 341 11.96 23.43 -8.07
N ALA A 342 12.10 23.89 -6.83
CA ALA A 342 11.65 25.23 -6.41
C ALA A 342 12.80 26.19 -6.04
N PHE A 343 13.97 25.68 -5.64
CA PHE A 343 15.07 26.51 -5.15
C PHE A 343 16.29 26.55 -6.08
N ASP A 344 16.45 25.59 -6.98
CA ASP A 344 17.51 25.59 -7.99
C ASP A 344 17.17 26.54 -9.16
N ASP A 345 18.19 27.23 -9.67
CA ASP A 345 18.03 28.23 -10.75
C ASP A 345 17.95 27.57 -12.14
N SER A 346 18.47 26.35 -12.28
CA SER A 346 18.39 25.57 -13.53
C SER A 346 17.93 24.13 -13.27
N PRO A 347 16.65 23.91 -12.91
CA PRO A 347 16.12 22.56 -12.73
C PRO A 347 16.24 21.77 -14.04
N GLY A 348 16.70 20.51 -13.94
CA GLY A 348 16.75 19.61 -15.10
C GLY A 348 15.38 19.50 -15.78
N SER A 349 15.36 19.51 -17.12
CA SER A 349 14.13 19.56 -17.91
C SER A 349 13.17 18.39 -17.65
N TYR A 350 13.71 17.24 -17.25
CA TYR A 350 12.98 15.99 -16.96
C TYR A 350 12.46 15.92 -15.51
N LEU A 351 12.97 16.76 -14.61
CA LEU A 351 12.74 16.62 -13.16
C LEU A 351 11.27 16.75 -12.77
N LEU A 352 10.55 17.73 -13.34
CA LEU A 352 9.12 17.92 -13.10
C LEU A 352 8.31 16.71 -13.58
N ALA A 353 8.65 16.19 -14.75
CA ALA A 353 7.97 15.04 -15.34
C ALA A 353 8.13 13.80 -14.46
N GLU A 354 9.36 13.48 -14.04
CA GLU A 354 9.64 12.32 -13.18
C GLU A 354 8.90 12.41 -11.84
N ASN A 355 8.90 13.58 -11.19
CA ASN A 355 8.20 13.78 -9.92
C ASN A 355 6.68 13.62 -10.08
N ILE A 356 6.10 14.21 -11.13
CA ILE A 356 4.65 14.12 -11.38
C ILE A 356 4.25 12.70 -11.77
N VAL A 357 5.05 11.98 -12.57
CA VAL A 357 4.80 10.58 -12.92
C VAL A 357 4.77 9.70 -11.66
N CYS A 358 5.73 9.90 -10.74
CA CYS A 358 5.74 9.23 -9.44
C CYS A 358 4.46 9.53 -8.63
N LEU A 359 4.04 10.80 -8.58
CA LEU A 359 2.82 11.21 -7.88
C LEU A 359 1.55 10.67 -8.55
N PHE A 360 1.51 10.59 -9.88
CA PHE A 360 0.41 9.96 -10.61
C PHE A 360 0.29 8.49 -10.26
N PHE A 361 1.41 7.76 -10.20
CA PHE A 361 1.40 6.37 -9.78
C PHE A 361 0.80 6.20 -8.37
N LEU A 362 1.22 7.01 -7.41
CA LEU A 362 0.72 6.96 -6.03
C LEU A 362 -0.78 7.35 -5.93
N ASN A 363 -1.18 8.46 -6.55
CA ASN A 363 -2.57 8.91 -6.55
C ASN A 363 -3.50 7.98 -7.33
N PHE A 364 -3.00 7.31 -8.37
CA PHE A 364 -3.76 6.32 -9.12
C PHE A 364 -4.19 5.14 -8.22
N TRP A 365 -3.27 4.57 -7.44
CA TRP A 365 -3.60 3.51 -6.50
C TRP A 365 -4.58 3.96 -5.41
N LEU A 366 -4.42 5.19 -4.90
CA LEU A 366 -5.39 5.78 -3.97
C LEU A 366 -6.78 5.89 -4.60
N LEU A 367 -6.87 6.40 -5.84
CA LEU A 367 -8.15 6.57 -6.54
C LEU A 367 -8.82 5.23 -6.84
N LEU A 368 -8.07 4.17 -7.20
CA LEU A 368 -8.63 2.82 -7.32
C LEU A 368 -9.22 2.31 -5.99
N TYR A 369 -8.51 2.53 -4.88
CA TYR A 369 -9.02 2.21 -3.56
C TYR A 369 -10.30 3.01 -3.24
N LEU A 370 -10.34 4.31 -3.53
CA LEU A 370 -11.53 5.15 -3.31
C LEU A 370 -12.72 4.76 -4.17
N ILE A 371 -12.49 4.36 -5.43
CA ILE A 371 -13.53 3.83 -6.31
C ILE A 371 -14.17 2.58 -5.70
N ALA A 372 -13.37 1.67 -5.13
CA ALA A 372 -13.87 0.49 -4.44
C ALA A 372 -14.55 0.83 -3.11
N ALA A 373 -14.02 1.81 -2.36
CA ALA A 373 -14.48 2.16 -1.03
C ALA A 373 -15.78 2.99 -1.00
N LEU A 374 -16.02 3.84 -2.00
CA LEU A 374 -17.09 4.84 -1.99
C LEU A 374 -18.30 4.49 -2.86
N ASN A 375 -18.17 3.56 -3.81
CA ASN A 375 -19.26 3.25 -4.72
C ASN A 375 -20.25 2.27 -4.10
N PRO A 376 -21.49 2.69 -3.80
CA PRO A 376 -22.48 1.82 -3.17
C PRO A 376 -22.98 0.74 -4.13
N HIS A 377 -23.42 -0.38 -3.57
CA HIS A 377 -24.08 -1.44 -4.32
C HIS A 377 -25.50 -1.07 -4.77
N ARG A 378 -26.04 -1.87 -5.69
CA ARG A 378 -27.36 -1.67 -6.29
C ARG A 378 -28.49 -1.39 -5.29
N GLN A 379 -28.62 -2.16 -4.21
CA GLN A 379 -29.76 -2.04 -3.28
C GLN A 379 -29.83 -0.64 -2.66
N ILE A 380 -28.71 -0.15 -2.13
CA ILE A 380 -28.61 1.19 -1.53
C ILE A 380 -28.97 2.28 -2.54
N LEU A 381 -28.51 2.15 -3.79
CA LEU A 381 -28.83 3.10 -4.86
C LEU A 381 -30.30 3.08 -5.25
N GLN A 382 -30.95 1.92 -5.22
CA GLN A 382 -32.38 1.81 -5.48
C GLN A 382 -33.19 2.49 -4.37
N ASP A 383 -32.81 2.29 -3.12
CA ASP A 383 -33.47 2.92 -1.97
C ASP A 383 -33.28 4.43 -1.99
N TRP A 384 -32.09 4.90 -2.32
CA TRP A 384 -31.83 6.32 -2.52
C TRP A 384 -32.65 6.91 -3.68
N ALA A 385 -32.75 6.20 -4.81
CA ALA A 385 -33.53 6.66 -5.96
C ALA A 385 -35.03 6.74 -5.64
N ARG A 386 -35.56 5.80 -4.86
CA ARG A 386 -36.95 5.82 -4.36
C ARG A 386 -37.17 6.98 -3.40
N TYR A 387 -36.33 7.11 -2.36
CA TYR A 387 -36.41 8.19 -1.38
C TYR A 387 -36.42 9.56 -2.05
N LYS A 388 -35.50 9.78 -3.01
CA LYS A 388 -35.43 11.02 -3.78
C LYS A 388 -36.76 11.36 -4.45
N ARG A 389 -37.39 10.40 -5.14
CA ARG A 389 -38.65 10.64 -5.85
C ARG A 389 -39.79 11.00 -4.89
N THR A 390 -39.89 10.28 -3.77
CA THR A 390 -40.90 10.56 -2.75
C THR A 390 -40.73 11.95 -2.16
N SER A 391 -39.50 12.35 -1.86
CA SER A 391 -39.19 13.68 -1.35
C SER A 391 -39.45 14.78 -2.39
N THR A 392 -39.14 14.55 -3.67
CA THR A 392 -39.42 15.51 -4.75
C THR A 392 -40.92 15.71 -4.94
N SER A 393 -41.71 14.63 -4.85
CA SER A 393 -43.17 14.70 -4.90
C SER A 393 -43.78 15.51 -3.75
N LYS A 394 -43.05 15.69 -2.63
CA LYS A 394 -43.46 16.48 -1.46
C LYS A 394 -42.91 17.91 -1.46
N GLY A 395 -42.23 18.36 -2.51
CA GLY A 395 -41.80 19.76 -2.68
C GLY A 395 -40.54 20.20 -1.91
N LEU A 396 -39.79 19.28 -1.28
CA LEU A 396 -38.71 19.60 -0.31
C LEU A 396 -37.26 19.70 -0.85
N VAL A 397 -36.99 19.66 -2.18
CA VAL A 397 -35.77 18.95 -2.67
C VAL A 397 -34.64 19.75 -3.37
N ASN A 398 -34.80 21.01 -3.79
CA ASN A 398 -33.77 21.57 -4.69
C ASN A 398 -32.43 21.94 -4.00
N SER A 399 -32.45 22.49 -2.78
CA SER A 399 -31.20 22.79 -2.03
C SER A 399 -30.55 21.57 -1.37
N THR A 400 -31.33 20.52 -1.07
CA THR A 400 -30.83 19.33 -0.37
C THR A 400 -30.15 18.30 -1.28
N LEU A 401 -30.28 18.40 -2.61
CA LEU A 401 -29.76 17.39 -3.53
C LEU A 401 -28.22 17.42 -3.62
N PHE A 402 -27.62 18.59 -3.83
CA PHE A 402 -26.17 18.73 -3.88
C PHE A 402 -25.52 18.41 -2.54
N GLN A 403 -26.11 18.88 -1.44
CA GLN A 403 -25.67 18.55 -0.09
C GLN A 403 -25.72 17.03 0.16
N ASN A 404 -26.77 16.34 -0.30
CA ASN A 404 -26.85 14.89 -0.21
C ASN A 404 -25.85 14.15 -1.13
N LEU A 405 -25.47 14.71 -2.27
CA LEU A 405 -24.44 14.11 -3.14
C LEU A 405 -23.03 14.26 -2.56
N ILE A 406 -22.76 15.37 -1.87
CA ILE A 406 -21.45 15.64 -1.26
C ILE A 406 -21.31 14.89 0.07
N TRP A 407 -22.35 14.93 0.90
CA TRP A 407 -22.28 14.41 2.28
C TRP A 407 -23.04 13.11 2.51
N GLY A 408 -24.09 12.85 1.72
CA GLY A 408 -24.99 11.73 1.96
C GLY A 408 -24.38 10.38 1.60
N GLU A 409 -24.38 9.44 2.54
CA GLU A 409 -23.72 8.14 2.39
C GLU A 409 -24.41 7.20 1.39
N LYS A 410 -25.72 7.32 1.22
CA LYS A 410 -26.52 6.43 0.36
C LYS A 410 -26.55 6.87 -1.11
N SER A 411 -25.99 8.04 -1.43
CA SER A 411 -26.02 8.56 -2.79
C SER A 411 -24.90 7.95 -3.65
N PRO A 412 -24.97 8.07 -4.99
CA PRO A 412 -23.88 7.66 -5.87
C PRO A 412 -22.51 8.24 -5.46
N GLY A 413 -21.47 7.42 -5.51
CA GLY A 413 -20.11 7.79 -5.09
C GLY A 413 -19.38 8.73 -6.05
N LEU A 414 -19.86 8.88 -7.29
CA LEU A 414 -19.18 9.61 -8.37
C LEU A 414 -18.78 11.05 -8.00
N VAL A 415 -19.67 11.82 -7.35
CA VAL A 415 -19.36 13.20 -6.93
C VAL A 415 -18.31 13.23 -5.83
N ALA A 416 -18.33 12.26 -4.91
CA ALA A 416 -17.31 12.17 -3.88
C ALA A 416 -15.94 11.81 -4.47
N ILE A 417 -15.90 10.90 -5.44
CA ILE A 417 -14.65 10.57 -6.14
C ILE A 417 -14.14 11.77 -6.93
N ALA A 418 -15.03 12.55 -7.56
CA ALA A 418 -14.66 13.81 -8.23
C ALA A 418 -14.02 14.81 -7.26
N ILE A 419 -14.59 15.01 -6.07
CA ILE A 419 -14.02 15.91 -5.05
C ILE A 419 -12.65 15.41 -4.58
N ASN A 420 -12.49 14.10 -4.34
CA ASN A 420 -11.17 13.53 -4.01
C ASN A 420 -10.15 13.76 -5.13
N ALA A 421 -10.53 13.51 -6.39
CA ALA A 421 -9.65 13.79 -7.54
C ALA A 421 -9.28 15.28 -7.61
N MET A 422 -10.23 16.19 -7.36
CA MET A 422 -9.97 17.64 -7.31
C MET A 422 -8.99 18.02 -6.20
N ILE A 423 -9.10 17.43 -4.99
CA ILE A 423 -8.15 17.67 -3.90
C ILE A 423 -6.72 17.30 -4.34
N ALA A 424 -6.55 16.12 -4.96
CA ALA A 424 -5.26 15.68 -5.46
C ALA A 424 -4.74 16.59 -6.61
N ILE A 425 -5.60 16.95 -7.57
CA ILE A 425 -5.25 17.84 -8.68
C ILE A 425 -4.83 19.22 -8.17
N ILE A 426 -5.52 19.78 -7.17
CA ILE A 426 -5.16 21.08 -6.58
C ILE A 426 -3.76 21.03 -5.97
N GLY A 427 -3.43 19.97 -5.23
CA GLY A 427 -2.08 19.78 -4.68
C GLY A 427 -0.99 19.71 -5.76
N LEU A 428 -1.23 18.96 -6.84
CA LEU A 428 -0.30 18.83 -7.96
C LEU A 428 -0.19 20.11 -8.80
N CYS A 429 -1.28 20.84 -9.00
CA CYS A 429 -1.25 22.18 -9.59
C CYS A 429 -0.33 23.10 -8.78
N GLY A 430 -0.42 23.05 -7.44
CA GLY A 430 0.50 23.78 -6.55
C GLY A 430 1.96 23.50 -6.87
N LEU A 431 2.35 22.23 -7.01
CA LEU A 431 3.71 21.83 -7.39
C LEU A 431 4.15 22.43 -8.73
N ILE A 432 3.30 22.34 -9.75
CA ILE A 432 3.59 22.84 -11.10
C ILE A 432 3.79 24.35 -11.08
N PHE A 433 2.90 25.08 -10.41
CA PHE A 433 2.98 26.53 -10.35
C PHE A 433 4.22 27.02 -9.59
N LEU A 434 4.52 26.40 -8.44
CA LEU A 434 5.68 26.77 -7.61
C LEU A 434 7.03 26.34 -8.20
N SER A 435 7.05 25.36 -9.13
CA SER A 435 8.28 24.94 -9.80
C SER A 435 8.92 26.06 -10.63
N ARG A 436 10.25 26.13 -10.70
CA ARG A 436 11.01 27.09 -11.53
C ARG A 436 11.27 26.61 -12.98
N VAL A 437 10.53 25.60 -13.43
CA VAL A 437 10.70 24.96 -14.75
C VAL A 437 10.10 25.85 -15.87
N PRO A 438 10.62 25.80 -17.11
CA PRO A 438 10.07 26.54 -18.25
C PRO A 438 8.56 26.31 -18.49
N LEU A 439 7.92 27.31 -19.08
CA LEU A 439 6.47 27.36 -19.27
C LEU A 439 5.93 26.18 -20.10
N ASP A 440 6.65 25.75 -21.14
CA ASP A 440 6.21 24.65 -22.02
C ASP A 440 6.01 23.34 -21.24
N ASN A 441 6.94 23.02 -20.34
CA ASN A 441 6.83 21.84 -19.48
C ASN A 441 5.67 21.97 -18.48
N LYS A 442 5.38 23.19 -18.00
CA LYS A 442 4.21 23.44 -17.13
C LYS A 442 2.90 23.21 -17.87
N ILE A 443 2.81 23.66 -19.12
CA ILE A 443 1.62 23.45 -19.97
C ILE A 443 1.39 21.95 -20.21
N ASN A 444 2.45 21.21 -20.57
CA ASN A 444 2.38 19.76 -20.74
C ASN A 444 1.94 19.04 -19.46
N ALA A 445 2.44 19.46 -18.30
CA ALA A 445 2.03 18.92 -17.01
C ALA A 445 0.54 19.18 -16.69
N ILE A 446 0.00 20.35 -17.08
CA ILE A 446 -1.44 20.67 -16.92
C ILE A 446 -2.30 19.77 -17.82
N PHE A 447 -1.90 19.54 -19.07
CA PHE A 447 -2.60 18.58 -19.94
C PHE A 447 -2.56 17.16 -19.37
N ALA A 448 -1.42 16.73 -18.84
CA ALA A 448 -1.28 15.45 -18.17
C ALA A 448 -2.22 15.32 -16.96
N LEU A 449 -2.35 16.37 -16.14
CA LEU A 449 -3.30 16.41 -15.03
C LEU A 449 -4.76 16.28 -15.48
N ALA A 450 -5.15 16.99 -16.53
CA ALA A 450 -6.50 16.92 -17.08
C ALA A 450 -6.81 15.52 -17.63
N LEU A 451 -5.85 14.88 -18.31
CA LEU A 451 -5.95 13.49 -18.77
C LEU A 451 -6.07 12.52 -17.59
N ALA A 452 -5.24 12.66 -16.56
CA ALA A 452 -5.28 11.80 -15.37
C ALA A 452 -6.63 11.90 -14.64
N GLY A 453 -7.11 13.13 -14.40
CA GLY A 453 -8.39 13.38 -13.77
C GLY A 453 -9.58 12.84 -14.58
N SER A 454 -9.57 13.04 -15.90
CA SER A 454 -10.62 12.54 -16.78
C SER A 454 -10.68 11.01 -16.82
N LEU A 455 -9.54 10.33 -16.91
CA LEU A 455 -9.46 8.86 -16.85
C LEU A 455 -9.96 8.31 -15.51
N ALA A 456 -9.55 8.92 -14.39
CA ALA A 456 -10.02 8.52 -13.07
C ALA A 456 -11.55 8.61 -12.96
N MET A 457 -12.14 9.66 -13.51
CA MET A 457 -13.60 9.83 -13.53
C MET A 457 -14.32 8.82 -14.43
N ILE A 458 -13.73 8.45 -15.58
CA ILE A 458 -14.25 7.39 -16.45
C ILE A 458 -14.28 6.06 -15.69
N TYR A 459 -13.18 5.69 -15.02
CA TYR A 459 -13.10 4.46 -14.24
C TYR A 459 -14.12 4.46 -13.09
N ALA A 460 -14.28 5.58 -12.39
CA ALA A 460 -15.28 5.74 -11.34
C ALA A 460 -16.71 5.59 -11.86
N ALA A 461 -17.05 6.21 -13.00
CA ALA A 461 -18.37 6.14 -13.61
C ALA A 461 -18.68 4.72 -14.12
N LEU A 462 -17.71 4.08 -14.76
CA LEU A 462 -17.82 2.70 -15.24
C LEU A 462 -18.03 1.73 -14.07
N ALA A 463 -17.22 1.86 -13.01
CA ALA A 463 -17.35 1.05 -11.80
C ALA A 463 -18.75 1.14 -11.19
N GLN A 464 -19.23 2.38 -11.01
CA GLN A 464 -20.56 2.65 -10.45
C GLN A 464 -21.69 2.07 -11.32
N LEU A 465 -21.57 2.14 -12.64
CA LEU A 465 -22.54 1.57 -13.57
C LEU A 465 -22.60 0.04 -13.46
N LEU A 466 -21.45 -0.63 -13.40
CA LEU A 466 -21.35 -2.08 -13.29
C LEU A 466 -21.84 -2.60 -11.93
N LEU A 467 -21.53 -1.89 -10.84
CA LEU A 467 -22.05 -2.21 -9.50
C LEU A 467 -23.58 -2.04 -9.40
N PHE A 468 -24.16 -1.17 -10.22
CA PHE A 468 -25.61 -0.99 -10.31
C PHE A 468 -26.31 -2.08 -11.15
N SER A 469 -25.57 -2.89 -11.89
CA SER A 469 -26.13 -3.95 -12.73
C SER A 469 -26.87 -5.02 -11.91
N LYS A 470 -27.80 -5.74 -12.56
CA LYS A 470 -28.62 -6.79 -11.93
C LYS A 470 -27.86 -8.10 -11.67
N ASN A 471 -26.57 -8.19 -12.03
CA ASN A 471 -25.80 -9.42 -11.93
C ASN A 471 -25.52 -9.80 -10.47
N LYS A 472 -25.62 -11.10 -10.13
CA LYS A 472 -25.28 -11.64 -8.80
C LYS A 472 -23.79 -11.47 -8.50
N HIS A 473 -22.92 -11.69 -9.49
CA HIS A 473 -21.46 -11.57 -9.36
C HIS A 473 -20.94 -10.19 -9.78
N ARG A 474 -21.72 -9.13 -9.55
CA ARG A 474 -21.38 -7.75 -9.97
C ARG A 474 -20.02 -7.26 -9.49
N VAL A 475 -19.58 -7.65 -8.29
CA VAL A 475 -18.28 -7.23 -7.73
C VAL A 475 -17.13 -7.80 -8.56
N PHE A 476 -17.19 -9.10 -8.87
CA PHE A 476 -16.21 -9.76 -9.75
C PHE A 476 -16.17 -9.10 -11.14
N TRP A 477 -17.32 -8.94 -11.78
CA TRP A 477 -17.38 -8.34 -13.12
C TRP A 477 -16.92 -6.88 -13.14
N THR A 478 -17.23 -6.11 -12.10
CA THR A 478 -16.73 -4.73 -11.97
C THR A 478 -15.21 -4.72 -11.93
N ASN A 479 -14.60 -5.52 -11.05
CA ASN A 479 -13.15 -5.58 -10.91
C ASN A 479 -12.47 -6.11 -12.19
N ALA A 480 -13.02 -7.16 -12.80
CA ALA A 480 -12.50 -7.75 -14.03
C ALA A 480 -12.56 -6.75 -15.20
N THR A 481 -13.68 -6.03 -15.38
CA THR A 481 -13.81 -5.04 -16.45
C THR A 481 -12.92 -3.82 -16.22
N ILE A 482 -12.82 -3.29 -15.00
CA ILE A 482 -11.91 -2.17 -14.70
C ILE A 482 -10.45 -2.58 -14.97
N ALA A 483 -10.05 -3.76 -14.50
CA ALA A 483 -8.70 -4.28 -14.76
C ALA A 483 -8.44 -4.46 -16.27
N ALA A 484 -9.41 -5.01 -17.01
CA ALA A 484 -9.29 -5.14 -18.46
C ALA A 484 -9.17 -3.79 -19.16
N VAL A 485 -9.98 -2.78 -18.79
CA VAL A 485 -9.93 -1.44 -19.39
C VAL A 485 -8.62 -0.72 -19.07
N ILE A 486 -7.98 -1.01 -17.93
CA ILE A 486 -6.68 -0.45 -17.56
C ILE A 486 -5.53 -1.14 -18.33
N VAL A 487 -5.52 -2.48 -18.34
CA VAL A 487 -4.37 -3.27 -18.78
C VAL A 487 -4.41 -3.56 -20.28
N LEU A 488 -5.58 -3.90 -20.84
CA LEU A 488 -5.69 -4.35 -22.23
C LEU A 488 -5.24 -3.28 -23.24
N PRO A 489 -5.60 -1.98 -23.11
CA PRO A 489 -5.10 -0.96 -24.02
C PRO A 489 -3.58 -0.87 -24.01
N VAL A 490 -2.93 -1.03 -22.86
CA VAL A 490 -1.46 -0.99 -22.76
C VAL A 490 -0.84 -2.18 -23.48
N ILE A 491 -1.37 -3.39 -23.31
CA ILE A 491 -0.87 -4.58 -24.01
C ILE A 491 -1.04 -4.46 -25.52
N ILE A 492 -2.24 -4.04 -25.97
CA ILE A 492 -2.53 -3.80 -27.39
C ILE A 492 -1.52 -2.80 -27.94
N MET A 493 -1.36 -1.65 -27.27
CA MET A 493 -0.44 -0.61 -27.70
C MET A 493 1.01 -1.07 -27.71
N ALA A 494 1.48 -1.82 -26.72
CA ALA A 494 2.84 -2.35 -26.67
C ALA A 494 3.14 -3.34 -27.83
N ILE A 495 2.14 -4.10 -28.27
CA ILE A 495 2.26 -4.99 -29.43
C ILE A 495 2.35 -4.16 -30.73
N PHE A 496 1.47 -3.17 -30.90
CA PHE A 496 1.38 -2.37 -32.13
C PHE A 496 2.43 -1.26 -32.25
N SER A 497 3.02 -0.78 -31.14
CA SER A 497 4.02 0.30 -31.14
C SER A 497 5.35 -0.11 -31.78
N SER A 498 5.60 -1.41 -31.94
CA SER A 498 6.75 -1.93 -32.68
C SER A 498 6.72 -1.55 -34.18
N TYR A 499 5.55 -1.21 -34.73
CA TYR A 499 5.34 -1.00 -36.17
C TYR A 499 5.21 0.46 -36.60
N SER A 500 4.96 1.41 -35.68
CA SER A 500 4.75 2.82 -36.03
C SER A 500 5.27 3.76 -34.95
N ARG A 501 6.44 4.35 -35.20
CA ARG A 501 7.08 5.34 -34.31
C ARG A 501 6.38 6.70 -34.29
N ASP A 502 5.54 6.97 -35.30
CA ASP A 502 4.99 8.31 -35.56
C ASP A 502 3.51 8.48 -35.17
N ASN A 503 2.73 7.39 -35.01
CA ASN A 503 1.30 7.47 -34.67
C ASN A 503 1.02 7.32 -33.17
N ASN A 504 1.49 8.29 -32.39
CA ASN A 504 1.39 8.27 -30.94
C ASN A 504 0.07 8.80 -30.35
N PHE A 505 -0.94 9.10 -31.17
CA PHE A 505 -2.24 9.61 -30.68
C PHE A 505 -3.01 8.58 -29.84
N LEU A 506 -2.88 7.29 -30.16
CA LEU A 506 -3.61 6.23 -29.46
C LEU A 506 -3.18 6.05 -28.00
N TRP A 507 -1.93 6.42 -27.66
CA TRP A 507 -1.44 6.38 -26.28
C TRP A 507 -2.23 7.28 -25.34
N LEU A 508 -2.84 8.36 -25.87
CA LEU A 508 -3.66 9.31 -25.10
C LEU A 508 -4.98 8.73 -24.56
N PHE A 509 -5.40 7.56 -25.04
CA PHE A 509 -6.60 6.85 -24.57
C PHE A 509 -6.29 5.70 -23.59
N SER A 510 -5.01 5.46 -23.32
CA SER A 510 -4.56 4.44 -22.38
C SER A 510 -4.33 5.03 -20.98
N ILE A 511 -4.11 4.18 -19.98
CA ILE A 511 -3.69 4.64 -18.65
C ILE A 511 -2.34 5.39 -18.67
N LEU A 512 -1.51 5.17 -19.69
CA LEU A 512 -0.22 5.86 -19.85
C LEU A 512 -0.37 7.26 -20.46
N ALA A 513 -1.59 7.71 -20.79
CA ALA A 513 -1.83 9.03 -21.39
C ALA A 513 -1.23 10.21 -20.60
N PRO A 514 -1.35 10.29 -19.25
CA PRO A 514 -0.74 11.39 -18.49
C PRO A 514 0.79 11.36 -18.54
N ILE A 515 1.38 10.16 -18.54
CA ILE A 515 2.83 9.97 -18.61
C ILE A 515 3.33 10.38 -20.00
N TYR A 516 2.62 9.97 -21.04
CA TYR A 516 2.94 10.34 -22.41
C TYR A 516 2.87 11.86 -22.62
N ALA A 517 1.81 12.52 -22.09
CA ALA A 517 1.62 13.96 -22.24
C ALA A 517 2.69 14.82 -21.56
N ILE A 518 3.32 14.34 -20.49
CA ILE A 518 4.38 15.07 -19.77
C ILE A 518 5.79 14.65 -20.20
N SER A 519 5.93 13.56 -20.95
CA SER A 519 7.22 13.06 -21.42
C SER A 519 7.87 14.04 -22.42
N PRO A 520 9.18 14.28 -22.37
CA PRO A 520 9.86 15.21 -23.29
C PRO A 520 10.01 14.68 -24.72
N GLU A 521 9.86 13.37 -24.94
CA GLU A 521 9.63 12.82 -26.30
C GLU A 521 8.31 13.32 -26.91
N ALA A 522 7.41 13.88 -26.09
CA ALA A 522 6.17 14.52 -26.50
C ALA A 522 6.37 15.94 -27.06
N ASN A 523 7.59 16.35 -27.43
CA ASN A 523 7.82 17.53 -28.29
C ASN A 523 7.05 17.44 -29.64
N SER A 524 6.42 16.30 -29.94
CA SER A 524 5.50 16.06 -31.07
C SER A 524 4.00 16.15 -30.72
N LEU A 525 3.63 16.35 -29.45
CA LEU A 525 2.24 16.41 -28.99
C LEU A 525 1.68 17.83 -29.14
N SER A 526 1.14 18.11 -30.33
CA SER A 526 0.39 19.35 -30.55
C SER A 526 -0.71 19.51 -29.47
N PRO A 527 -0.88 20.71 -28.86
CA PRO A 527 -1.96 20.99 -27.91
C PRO A 527 -3.35 20.60 -28.41
N ILE A 528 -3.56 20.63 -29.74
CA ILE A 528 -4.80 20.21 -30.40
C ILE A 528 -5.07 18.72 -30.16
N LYS A 529 -4.04 17.86 -30.24
CA LYS A 529 -4.16 16.41 -29.98
C LYS A 529 -4.55 16.15 -28.52
N ALA A 530 -3.92 16.83 -27.57
CA ALA A 530 -4.25 16.72 -26.14
C ALA A 530 -5.69 17.15 -25.87
N PHE A 531 -6.10 18.30 -26.42
CA PHE A 531 -7.45 18.82 -26.27
C PHE A 531 -8.51 17.90 -26.87
N LEU A 532 -8.26 17.35 -28.08
CA LEU A 532 -9.15 16.38 -28.71
C LEU A 532 -9.32 15.12 -27.84
N ALA A 533 -8.24 14.59 -27.28
CA ALA A 533 -8.30 13.44 -26.37
C ALA A 533 -9.13 13.73 -25.11
N ILE A 534 -8.93 14.91 -24.50
CA ILE A 534 -9.73 15.35 -23.34
C ILE A 534 -11.21 15.47 -23.70
N LEU A 535 -11.56 16.04 -24.86
CA LEU A 535 -12.95 16.12 -25.33
C LEU A 535 -13.59 14.74 -25.49
N VAL A 536 -12.86 13.76 -26.01
CA VAL A 536 -13.33 12.38 -26.12
C VAL A 536 -13.52 11.76 -24.74
N HIS A 537 -12.60 11.97 -23.81
CA HIS A 537 -12.75 11.50 -22.42
C HIS A 537 -13.98 12.11 -21.74
N TRP A 538 -14.22 13.40 -21.93
CA TRP A 538 -15.39 14.08 -21.38
C TRP A 538 -16.70 13.63 -22.03
N SER A 539 -16.68 13.37 -23.33
CA SER A 539 -17.83 12.84 -24.06
C SER A 539 -18.20 11.44 -23.58
N THR A 540 -17.20 10.55 -23.44
CA THR A 540 -17.40 9.18 -22.91
C THR A 540 -17.88 9.20 -21.46
N LEU A 541 -17.30 10.05 -20.60
CA LEU A 541 -17.78 10.27 -19.24
C LEU A 541 -19.24 10.76 -19.24
N GLY A 542 -19.58 11.73 -20.09
CA GLY A 542 -20.94 12.25 -20.23
C GLY A 542 -21.95 11.16 -20.60
N LEU A 543 -21.61 10.27 -21.53
CA LEU A 543 -22.43 9.12 -21.91
C LEU A 543 -22.62 8.13 -20.75
N LEU A 544 -21.57 7.80 -20.02
CA LEU A 544 -21.65 6.90 -18.85
C LEU A 544 -22.52 7.50 -17.75
N VAL A 545 -22.35 8.79 -17.45
CA VAL A 545 -23.15 9.51 -16.46
C VAL A 545 -24.62 9.59 -16.89
N PHE A 546 -24.88 9.85 -18.17
CA PHE A 546 -26.23 9.85 -18.73
C PHE A 546 -26.90 8.48 -18.59
N GLN A 547 -26.19 7.40 -18.91
CA GLN A 547 -26.69 6.04 -18.77
C GLN A 547 -26.97 5.69 -17.30
N LEU A 548 -26.08 6.06 -16.38
CA LEU A 548 -26.28 5.89 -14.95
C LEU A 548 -27.52 6.65 -14.46
N ARG A 549 -27.70 7.91 -14.87
CA ARG A 549 -28.87 8.73 -14.52
C ARG A 549 -30.17 8.11 -15.04
N ARG A 550 -30.17 7.62 -16.29
CA ARG A 550 -31.33 6.92 -16.88
C ARG A 550 -31.69 5.67 -16.08
N ASN A 551 -30.69 4.87 -15.70
CA ASN A 551 -30.87 3.65 -14.94
C ASN A 551 -31.38 3.92 -13.51
N LEU A 552 -30.87 4.96 -12.84
CA LEU A 552 -31.35 5.39 -11.52
C LEU A 552 -32.81 5.87 -11.58
N ARG A 553 -33.19 6.63 -12.62
CA ARG A 553 -34.57 7.11 -12.80
C ARG A 553 -35.56 5.95 -12.95
N LYS A 554 -35.21 4.95 -13.77
CA LYS A 554 -36.01 3.72 -13.94
C LYS A 554 -36.14 2.93 -12.63
N ALA A 555 -35.07 2.82 -11.86
CA ALA A 555 -35.11 2.07 -10.60
C ALA A 555 -35.91 2.75 -9.48
N GLY A 556 -36.09 4.07 -9.56
CA GLY A 556 -36.97 4.84 -8.69
C GLY A 556 -38.44 4.84 -9.12
N GLU A 557 -38.84 4.13 -10.18
CA GLU A 557 -40.24 3.89 -10.52
C GLU A 557 -40.82 2.82 -9.59
N SER A 558 -42.00 3.07 -9.01
CA SER A 558 -42.59 2.13 -8.05
C SER A 558 -43.02 0.85 -8.77
N ALA A 559 -42.90 -0.29 -8.08
CA ALA A 559 -43.45 -1.55 -8.55
C ALA A 559 -44.98 -1.44 -8.81
N THR A 560 -45.69 -0.58 -8.06
CA THR A 560 -47.11 -0.31 -8.27
C THR A 560 -47.42 0.38 -9.60
N LYS A 561 -46.55 1.24 -10.13
CA LYS A 561 -46.75 1.82 -11.48
C LYS A 561 -46.51 0.81 -12.60
N ALA A 562 -45.62 -0.15 -12.38
CA ALA A 562 -45.41 -1.26 -13.32
C ALA A 562 -46.55 -2.29 -13.26
N LEU A 563 -47.09 -2.56 -12.06
CA LEU A 563 -48.24 -3.45 -11.85
C LEU A 563 -49.58 -2.85 -12.30
N LEU A 564 -49.74 -1.53 -12.28
CA LEU A 564 -50.94 -0.84 -12.78
C LEU A 564 -50.88 -0.56 -14.30
N ALA A 565 -49.73 -0.79 -14.94
CA ALA A 565 -49.52 -0.62 -16.37
C ALA A 565 -49.40 -1.96 -17.13
N SER A 566 -49.39 -3.08 -16.40
CA SER A 566 -49.57 -4.46 -16.90
C SER A 566 -51.02 -4.87 -16.74
#